data_AF-M0NDU8-F1
#
_entry.id   AF-M0NDU8-F1
#
_cell.length_a   1.000
_cell.length_b   1.000
_cell.length_c   1.000
_cell.angle_alpha   90.00
_cell.angle_beta   90.00
_cell.angle_gamma   90.00
#
_symmetry.space_group_name_H-M   'P 1'
#
loop_
_entity.id
_entity.type
_entity.pdbx_description
1 polymer ?
#
loop_
_entity_poly.entity_id
_entity_poly.type
_entity_poly.pdbx_seq_one_letter_code
_entity_poly.pdbx_strand_id
1 'polypeptide(L)'
;MGTSETFEETQRFGQPWIWLLIGAIGTVSVIASAGVGLVIVAAVAVLFYFARLTTEVRENGVYVRFAPLHRSFRHIPFDEIEQYKLTNFGFLTYGGIGIRWTPSTITYMTTRGNSVKLHRENQKSVVIGSERADELVTAITEEM
;
A
#
# COMPACT_ATOMS: atom_id res chain seq x y z
N MET A 1 -20.59 -11.75 -14.82
CA MET A 1 -19.81 -10.77 -15.61
C MET A 1 -18.55 -10.49 -14.83
N GLY A 2 -17.42 -11.10 -15.19
CA GLY A 2 -16.13 -10.70 -14.62
C GLY A 2 -15.74 -9.40 -15.31
N THR A 3 -15.53 -8.33 -14.56
CA THR A 3 -14.77 -7.18 -15.07
C THR A 3 -13.39 -7.72 -15.44
N SER A 4 -12.99 -7.65 -16.71
CA SER A 4 -11.62 -8.00 -17.08
C SER A 4 -10.70 -6.99 -16.41
N GLU A 5 -9.87 -7.46 -15.49
CA GLU A 5 -8.83 -6.64 -14.87
C GLU A 5 -7.61 -6.71 -15.77
N THR A 6 -7.25 -5.57 -16.39
CA THR A 6 -6.09 -5.48 -17.30
C THR A 6 -4.77 -5.55 -16.52
N PHE A 7 -4.81 -5.22 -15.22
CA PHE A 7 -3.70 -5.41 -14.29
C PHE A 7 -4.19 -5.72 -12.88
N GLU A 8 -3.56 -6.71 -12.23
CA GLU A 8 -3.73 -7.02 -10.81
C GLU A 8 -2.36 -7.27 -10.18
N GLU A 9 -2.07 -6.60 -9.06
CA GLU A 9 -0.88 -6.84 -8.24
C GLU A 9 -1.24 -6.86 -6.76
N THR A 10 -0.86 -7.94 -6.06
CA THR A 10 -0.96 -8.02 -4.60
C THR A 10 0.43 -8.15 -3.97
N GLN A 11 0.85 -7.11 -3.26
CA GLN A 11 2.12 -7.04 -2.55
C GLN A 11 1.91 -7.27 -1.06
N ARG A 12 2.75 -8.12 -0.43
CA ARG A 12 2.73 -8.31 1.02
C ARG A 12 3.59 -7.25 1.70
N PHE A 13 3.16 -6.79 2.87
CA PHE A 13 3.96 -5.92 3.71
C PHE A 13 5.02 -6.73 4.48
N GLY A 14 6.11 -7.08 3.79
CA GLY A 14 7.13 -8.02 4.28
C GLY A 14 8.39 -7.36 4.84
N GLN A 15 8.29 -6.51 5.86
CA GLN A 15 9.45 -5.80 6.45
C GLN A 15 10.15 -6.63 7.54
N PRO A 16 11.36 -7.19 7.32
CA PRO A 16 11.98 -8.15 8.26
C PRO A 16 12.31 -7.56 9.64
N TRP A 17 12.70 -6.28 9.69
CA TRP A 17 13.04 -5.59 10.94
C TRP A 17 11.84 -5.44 11.89
N ILE A 18 10.61 -5.40 11.36
CA ILE A 18 9.40 -5.36 12.18
C ILE A 18 9.24 -6.66 12.95
N TRP A 19 9.51 -7.81 12.31
CA TRP A 19 9.44 -9.11 12.98
C TRP A 19 10.47 -9.25 14.09
N LEU A 20 11.67 -8.67 13.91
CA LEU A 20 12.68 -8.61 14.97
C LEU A 20 12.20 -7.78 16.16
N LEU A 21 11.60 -6.61 15.93
CA LEU A 21 11.04 -5.77 17.00
C LEU A 21 9.87 -6.44 17.73
N ILE A 22 8.94 -7.04 16.99
CA ILE A 22 7.81 -7.79 17.56
C ILE A 22 8.33 -8.95 18.43
N GLY A 23 9.31 -9.71 17.94
CA GLY A 23 9.94 -10.80 18.69
C GLY A 23 10.63 -10.33 19.97
N ALA A 24 11.35 -9.20 19.92
CA ALA A 24 12.00 -8.60 21.09
C ALA A 24 10.97 -8.15 22.14
N ILE A 25 9.93 -7.40 21.75
CA ILE A 25 8.88 -6.93 22.66
C ILE A 25 8.08 -8.11 23.23
N GLY A 26 7.81 -9.13 22.42
CA GLY A 26 7.18 -10.36 22.85
C GLY A 26 8.01 -11.06 23.94
N THR A 27 9.32 -11.19 23.74
CA THR A 27 10.23 -11.79 24.72
C THR A 27 10.22 -11.06 26.05
N VAL A 28 10.29 -9.72 26.04
CA VAL A 28 10.20 -8.89 27.26
C VAL A 28 8.87 -9.10 27.97
N SER A 29 7.76 -9.18 27.22
CA SER A 29 6.43 -9.40 27.78
C SER A 29 6.30 -10.77 28.47
N VAL A 30 6.94 -11.83 27.94
CA VAL A 30 7.01 -13.14 28.60
C VAL A 30 7.76 -13.04 29.92
N ILE A 31 8.96 -12.45 29.93
CA ILE A 31 9.81 -12.32 31.13
C ILE A 31 9.09 -11.53 32.23
N ALA A 32 8.39 -10.46 31.85
CA ALA A 32 7.64 -9.62 32.78
C ALA A 32 6.30 -10.25 33.24
N SER A 33 5.95 -11.46 32.78
CA SER A 33 4.64 -12.09 33.02
C SER A 33 3.45 -11.19 32.62
N ALA A 34 3.66 -10.33 31.62
CA ALA A 34 2.68 -9.35 31.17
C ALA A 34 1.72 -9.98 30.15
N GLY A 35 0.78 -10.81 30.64
CA GLY A 35 -0.15 -11.56 29.80
C GLY A 35 -0.93 -10.69 28.79
N VAL A 36 -1.40 -9.51 29.21
CA VAL A 36 -2.06 -8.53 28.31
C VAL A 36 -1.09 -8.02 27.23
N GLY A 37 0.17 -7.79 27.58
CA GLY A 37 1.21 -7.37 26.63
C GLY A 37 1.43 -8.41 25.53
N LEU A 38 1.46 -9.69 25.88
CA LEU A 38 1.58 -10.78 24.89
C LEU A 38 0.39 -10.83 23.93
N VAL A 39 -0.83 -10.63 24.43
CA VAL A 39 -2.02 -10.58 23.56
C VAL A 39 -1.93 -9.42 22.58
N ILE A 40 -1.48 -8.23 23.03
CA ILE A 40 -1.30 -7.06 22.16
C ILE A 40 -0.22 -7.35 21.11
N VAL A 41 0.94 -7.89 21.51
CA VAL A 41 2.03 -8.24 20.59
C VAL A 41 1.57 -9.26 19.55
N ALA A 42 0.84 -10.29 19.96
CA ALA A 42 0.28 -11.28 19.05
C ALA A 42 -0.73 -10.67 18.07
N ALA A 43 -1.63 -9.79 18.54
CA ALA A 43 -2.58 -9.09 17.68
C ALA A 43 -1.87 -8.21 16.64
N VAL A 44 -0.81 -7.49 17.04
CA VAL A 44 0.01 -6.67 16.14
C VAL A 44 0.75 -7.55 15.12
N ALA A 45 1.31 -8.69 15.55
CA ALA A 45 1.93 -9.67 14.66
C ALA A 45 0.95 -10.18 13.60
N VAL A 46 -0.25 -10.58 14.01
CA VAL A 46 -1.32 -11.01 13.10
C VAL A 46 -1.68 -9.89 12.11
N LEU A 47 -1.83 -8.66 12.59
CA LEU A 47 -2.12 -7.49 11.75
C LEU A 47 -1.09 -7.33 10.63
N PHE A 48 0.20 -7.34 10.96
CA PHE A 48 1.28 -7.19 9.97
C PHE A 48 1.42 -8.41 9.06
N TYR A 49 1.16 -9.63 9.54
CA TYR A 49 1.18 -10.84 8.72
C TYR A 49 0.15 -10.79 7.58
N PHE A 50 -1.04 -10.25 7.87
CA PHE A 50 -2.11 -10.11 6.89
C PHE A 50 -2.08 -8.78 6.12
N ALA A 51 -1.13 -7.89 6.43
CA ALA A 51 -1.02 -6.61 5.75
C ALA A 51 -0.59 -6.78 4.29
N ARG A 52 -1.44 -6.33 3.37
CA ARG A 52 -1.25 -6.47 1.92
C ARG A 52 -1.77 -5.24 1.19
N LEU A 53 -1.05 -4.83 0.15
CA LEU A 53 -1.48 -3.82 -0.80
C LEU A 53 -1.91 -4.54 -2.08
N THR A 54 -3.17 -4.41 -2.44
CA THR A 54 -3.71 -4.86 -3.73
C THR A 54 -3.98 -3.63 -4.59
N THR A 55 -3.51 -3.68 -5.83
CA THR A 55 -3.72 -2.69 -6.86
C THR A 55 -4.28 -3.38 -8.09
N GLU A 56 -5.40 -2.86 -8.58
CA GLU A 56 -6.10 -3.38 -9.74
C GLU A 56 -6.38 -2.22 -10.70
N VAL A 57 -6.23 -2.45 -12.00
CA VAL A 57 -6.69 -1.55 -13.05
C VAL A 57 -7.86 -2.21 -13.75
N ARG A 58 -8.99 -1.50 -13.79
CA ARG A 58 -10.23 -1.94 -14.40
C ARG A 58 -10.70 -0.88 -15.39
N GLU A 59 -11.69 -1.22 -16.22
CA GLU A 59 -12.27 -0.38 -17.28
C GLU A 59 -12.69 1.03 -16.83
N ASN A 60 -13.00 1.23 -15.55
CA ASN A 60 -13.51 2.49 -15.01
C ASN A 60 -12.56 3.18 -14.02
N GLY A 61 -11.33 2.69 -13.85
CA GLY A 61 -10.32 3.34 -13.03
C GLY A 61 -9.39 2.41 -12.28
N VAL A 62 -8.60 3.01 -11.39
CA VAL A 62 -7.62 2.31 -10.56
C VAL A 62 -8.22 2.02 -9.19
N TYR A 63 -8.09 0.78 -8.74
CA TYR A 63 -8.58 0.29 -7.46
C TYR A 63 -7.40 -0.04 -6.55
N VAL A 64 -7.39 0.56 -5.35
CA VAL A 64 -6.32 0.35 -4.38
C VAL A 64 -6.89 -0.08 -3.03
N ARG A 65 -6.37 -1.16 -2.47
CA ARG A 65 -6.78 -1.68 -1.16
C ARG A 65 -5.56 -2.07 -0.34
N PHE A 66 -5.41 -1.46 0.82
CA PHE A 66 -4.40 -1.85 1.80
C PHE A 66 -5.08 -2.64 2.92
N ALA A 67 -5.22 -3.95 2.76
CA ALA A 67 -5.80 -4.83 3.77
C ALA A 67 -4.83 -5.01 4.95
N PRO A 68 -5.33 -5.21 6.19
CA PRO A 68 -6.73 -5.12 6.63
C PRO A 68 -7.16 -3.69 7.03
N LEU A 69 -6.28 -2.68 6.90
CA LEU A 69 -6.56 -1.29 7.26
C LEU A 69 -7.72 -0.69 6.43
N HIS A 70 -7.84 -1.08 5.17
CA HIS A 70 -8.94 -0.74 4.28
C HIS A 70 -9.95 -1.89 4.18
N ARG A 71 -11.21 -1.60 4.49
CA ARG A 71 -12.34 -2.55 4.39
C ARG A 71 -12.76 -2.82 2.94
N SER A 72 -12.67 -1.82 2.08
CA SER A 72 -13.04 -1.88 0.66
C SER A 72 -11.95 -1.26 -0.21
N PHE A 73 -12.01 -1.52 -1.52
CA PHE A 73 -11.16 -0.85 -2.47
C PHE A 73 -11.49 0.65 -2.53
N ARG A 74 -10.44 1.46 -2.55
CA ARG A 74 -10.51 2.87 -2.93
C ARG A 74 -10.52 2.91 -4.46
N HIS A 75 -11.64 3.31 -5.05
CA HIS A 75 -11.74 3.55 -6.48
C HIS A 75 -11.22 4.95 -6.81
N ILE A 76 -10.39 5.05 -7.85
CA ILE A 76 -9.85 6.27 -8.43
C ILE A 76 -10.26 6.26 -9.90
N PRO A 77 -11.37 6.91 -10.23
CA PRO A 77 -11.85 7.06 -11.60
C PRO A 77 -10.81 7.67 -12.55
N PHE A 78 -10.79 7.24 -13.82
CA PHE A 78 -9.86 7.77 -14.83
C PHE A 78 -10.14 9.23 -15.19
N ASP A 79 -11.39 9.66 -15.17
CA ASP A 79 -11.81 11.05 -15.42
C ASP A 79 -11.25 12.03 -14.38
N GLU A 80 -10.85 11.55 -13.21
CA GLU A 80 -10.18 12.36 -12.19
C GLU A 80 -8.65 12.39 -12.36
N ILE A 81 -8.06 11.53 -13.20
CA ILE A 81 -6.61 11.42 -13.38
C ILE A 81 -6.19 12.29 -14.57
N GLU A 82 -5.54 13.42 -14.28
CA GLU A 82 -5.04 14.31 -15.34
C GLU A 82 -3.70 13.85 -15.90
N GLN A 83 -2.82 13.37 -15.02
CA GLN A 83 -1.47 12.97 -15.37
C GLN A 83 -1.01 11.83 -14.47
N TYR A 84 -0.30 10.87 -15.04
CA TYR A 84 0.44 9.88 -14.28
C TYR A 84 1.94 10.06 -14.53
N LYS A 85 2.77 9.79 -13.51
CA LYS A 85 4.23 9.82 -13.63
C LYS A 85 4.84 8.62 -12.93
N LEU A 86 5.73 7.92 -13.63
CA LEU A 86 6.66 6.99 -13.00
C LEU A 86 7.57 7.78 -12.07
N THR A 87 7.70 7.30 -10.84
CA THR A 87 8.54 7.91 -9.80
C THR A 87 9.27 6.81 -9.08
N ASN A 88 10.58 6.98 -8.89
CA ASN A 88 11.34 6.15 -7.97
C ASN A 88 11.26 6.76 -6.57
N PHE A 89 10.79 5.97 -5.61
CA PHE A 89 10.53 6.41 -4.25
C PHE A 89 11.66 5.97 -3.31
N GLY A 90 12.51 6.93 -2.94
CA GLY A 90 13.52 6.75 -1.89
C GLY A 90 12.96 7.00 -0.49
N PHE A 91 13.48 6.28 0.51
CA PHE A 91 13.07 6.40 1.93
C PHE A 91 13.20 7.82 2.50
N LEU A 92 14.20 8.58 2.02
CA LEU A 92 14.48 9.95 2.45
C LEU A 92 13.57 10.98 1.79
N THR A 93 13.09 10.72 0.58
CA THR A 93 12.28 11.68 -0.20
C THR A 93 10.85 11.76 0.33
N TYR A 94 10.36 10.69 0.97
CA TYR A 94 8.94 10.59 1.36
C TYR A 94 8.67 9.88 2.70
N GLY A 95 9.70 9.59 3.50
CA GLY A 95 9.55 9.39 4.94
C GLY A 95 8.94 8.07 5.43
N GLY A 96 8.91 7.01 4.62
CA GLY A 96 8.60 5.66 5.12
C GLY A 96 7.88 4.71 4.15
N ILE A 97 7.37 3.61 4.71
CA ILE A 97 6.68 2.51 4.03
C ILE A 97 5.31 2.35 4.71
N GLY A 98 4.25 2.12 3.94
CA GLY A 98 2.87 1.97 4.44
C GLY A 98 1.89 2.93 3.76
N ILE A 99 0.86 3.33 4.51
CA ILE A 99 -0.14 4.32 4.08
C ILE A 99 0.25 5.68 4.67
N ARG A 100 0.42 6.70 3.83
CA ARG A 100 0.71 8.07 4.27
C ARG A 100 -0.33 9.05 3.76
N TRP A 101 -0.80 9.92 4.66
CA TRP A 101 -1.74 10.99 4.35
C TRP A 101 -1.04 12.33 4.55
N THR A 102 -0.83 13.05 3.45
CA THR A 102 -0.31 14.42 3.43
C THR A 102 -1.47 15.35 2.99
N PRO A 103 -1.42 16.67 3.29
CA PRO A 103 -2.45 17.60 2.78
C PRO A 103 -2.67 17.51 1.26
N SER A 104 -1.62 17.28 0.48
CA SER A 104 -1.66 17.24 -0.98
C SER A 104 -1.60 15.84 -1.61
N THR A 105 -1.24 14.79 -0.86
CA THR A 105 -0.95 13.47 -1.45
C THR A 105 -1.28 12.33 -0.48
N ILE A 106 -1.84 11.25 -1.02
CA ILE A 106 -1.99 9.97 -0.32
C ILE A 106 -1.03 8.96 -0.96
N THR A 107 -0.28 8.22 -0.17
CA THR A 107 0.71 7.26 -0.66
C THR A 107 0.44 5.87 -0.09
N TYR A 108 0.50 4.86 -0.95
CA TYR A 108 0.37 3.44 -0.61
C TYR A 108 1.63 2.70 -1.03
N MET A 109 2.39 2.15 -0.09
CA MET A 109 3.59 1.38 -0.38
C MET A 109 3.81 0.23 0.62
N THR A 110 4.34 -0.88 0.14
CA THR A 110 4.74 -2.05 0.95
C THR A 110 6.25 -2.17 1.12
N THR A 111 7.00 -1.60 0.18
CA THR A 111 8.46 -1.59 0.15
C THR A 111 8.98 -0.34 -0.57
N ARG A 112 10.31 -0.17 -0.61
CA ARG A 112 10.98 0.88 -1.39
C ARG A 112 11.00 0.49 -2.86
N GLY A 113 10.95 1.46 -3.77
CA GLY A 113 11.18 1.19 -5.19
C GLY A 113 10.28 2.02 -6.10
N ASN A 114 9.89 1.39 -7.20
CA ASN A 114 9.11 2.04 -8.24
C ASN A 114 7.69 2.33 -7.76
N SER A 115 7.14 3.44 -8.26
CA SER A 115 5.80 3.90 -7.93
C SER A 115 5.20 4.68 -9.07
N VAL A 116 3.87 4.70 -9.11
CA VAL A 116 3.10 5.50 -10.05
C VAL A 116 2.39 6.59 -9.26
N LYS A 117 2.65 7.85 -9.62
CA LYS A 117 1.96 9.01 -9.05
C LYS A 117 0.86 9.46 -9.99
N LEU A 118 -0.38 9.39 -9.52
CA LEU A 118 -1.59 9.89 -10.17
C LEU A 118 -1.86 11.32 -9.68
N HIS A 119 -1.77 12.29 -10.58
CA HIS A 119 -2.19 13.66 -10.36
C HIS A 119 -3.68 13.79 -10.64
N ARG A 120 -4.40 14.48 -9.75
CA ARG A 120 -5.86 14.63 -9.80
C ARG A 120 -6.20 16.09 -9.56
N GLU A 121 -6.96 16.71 -10.46
CA GLU A 121 -7.33 18.12 -10.35
C GLU A 121 -8.17 18.35 -9.09
N ASN A 122 -7.88 19.41 -8.34
CA ASN A 122 -8.65 19.79 -7.15
C ASN A 122 -8.79 18.70 -6.07
N GLN A 123 -7.99 17.64 -6.16
CA GLN A 123 -8.00 16.49 -5.26
C GLN A 123 -6.58 16.12 -4.83
N LYS A 124 -6.47 15.29 -3.78
CA LYS A 124 -5.15 14.79 -3.37
C LYS A 124 -4.62 13.85 -4.45
N SER A 125 -3.37 14.06 -4.84
CA SER A 125 -2.64 13.11 -5.69
C SER A 125 -2.52 11.76 -4.99
N VAL A 126 -2.47 10.67 -5.74
CA VAL A 126 -2.32 9.33 -5.19
C VAL A 126 -1.01 8.73 -5.69
N VAL A 127 -0.20 8.19 -4.80
CA VAL A 127 1.02 7.45 -5.14
C VAL A 127 0.83 6.00 -4.78
N ILE A 128 1.09 5.11 -5.74
CA ILE A 128 0.95 3.67 -5.59
C ILE A 128 2.33 3.05 -5.83
N GLY A 129 2.90 2.41 -4.82
CA GLY A 129 4.11 1.59 -4.97
C GLY A 129 3.79 0.29 -5.69
N SER A 130 4.64 -0.08 -6.64
CA SER A 130 4.45 -1.28 -7.47
C SER A 130 5.80 -1.88 -7.81
N GLU A 131 5.92 -3.21 -7.70
CA GLU A 131 7.09 -3.95 -8.18
C GLU A 131 7.09 -4.03 -9.71
N ARG A 132 5.90 -3.89 -10.32
CA ARG A 132 5.65 -3.89 -11.77
C ARG A 132 5.10 -2.54 -12.23
N ALA A 133 5.74 -1.45 -11.82
CA ALA A 133 5.25 -0.10 -12.05
C ALA A 133 5.09 0.24 -13.54
N ASP A 134 5.95 -0.30 -14.41
CA ASP A 134 5.84 -0.12 -15.85
C ASP A 134 4.57 -0.78 -16.41
N GLU A 135 4.27 -2.03 -16.01
CA GLU A 135 3.03 -2.73 -16.39
C GLU A 135 1.79 -2.00 -15.87
N LEU A 136 1.85 -1.46 -14.65
CA LEU A 136 0.76 -0.65 -14.07
C LEU A 136 0.50 0.60 -14.91
N VAL A 137 1.54 1.29 -15.38
CA VAL A 137 1.39 2.46 -16.26
C VAL A 137 0.84 2.06 -17.62
N THR A 138 1.32 0.97 -18.21
CA THR A 138 0.79 0.45 -19.48
C THR A 138 -0.71 0.19 -19.36
N ALA A 139 -1.14 -0.54 -18.33
CA ALA A 139 -2.55 -0.83 -18.13
C ALA A 139 -3.40 0.43 -17.91
N ILE A 140 -2.90 1.42 -17.16
CA ILE A 140 -3.59 2.71 -17.02
C ILE A 140 -3.70 3.42 -18.38
N THR A 141 -2.67 3.34 -19.22
CA THR A 141 -2.65 4.00 -20.53
C THR A 141 -3.58 3.34 -21.55
N GLU A 142 -3.73 2.02 -21.49
CA GLU A 142 -4.58 1.26 -22.41
C GLU A 142 -6.08 1.42 -22.09
N GLU A 143 -6.43 1.63 -20.83
CA GLU A 143 -7.83 1.75 -20.37
C GLU A 143 -8.35 3.20 -20.29
N MET A 144 -7.46 4.21 -20.39
CA MET A 144 -7.81 5.64 -20.44
C MET A 144 -8.10 6.12 -21.86
#